data_AF-A0A938YPT0-F1
#
_entry.id   AF-A0A938YPT0-F1
#
_cell.length_a   1.000
_cell.length_b   1.000
_cell.length_c   1.000
_cell.angle_alpha   90.00
_cell.angle_beta   90.00
_cell.angle_gamma   90.00
#
_symmetry.space_group_name_H-M   'P 1'
#
loop_
_entity.id
_entity.type
_entity.pdbx_description
1 polymer ?
#
loop_
_entity_poly.entity_id
_entity_poly.type
_entity_poly.pdbx_seq_one_letter_code
_entity_poly.pdbx_strand_id
1 'polypeptide(L)'
;MTLLVVVAAVLVVAAAVRGVFSPCGLSMISAITPFSERARGNAYGWTAAWFVAGAVGGGLLLGGLGGAGALLGRLVDDETFGGPPVLALASVCALVALAADLPGLAFRLPLHPRQVNERWMAGYRRWVYAAGFGAQIGTGFATYIMTAATYLVPVYGALTGSVPTALALGAGFGAARGAAVLLSCRATDPHRLRRLHAALAVAAPWTVRATVVLLALAAVLLAGAAAGVAGAAVAALIAAVLAAASMTRRRPSDRTEPEPALV
;
A
#
# COMPACT_ATOMS: atom_id res chain seq x y z
N MET A 1 -5.70 -11.97 -19.52
CA MET A 1 -6.32 -11.45 -18.27
C MET A 1 -5.80 -12.11 -16.99
N THR A 2 -5.66 -13.44 -16.90
CA THR A 2 -5.19 -14.14 -15.68
C THR A 2 -3.87 -13.61 -15.11
N LEU A 3 -2.86 -13.32 -15.95
CA LEU A 3 -1.59 -12.77 -15.51
C LEU A 3 -1.73 -11.42 -14.79
N LEU A 4 -2.53 -10.50 -15.33
CA LEU A 4 -2.76 -9.18 -14.72
C LEU A 4 -3.40 -9.32 -13.33
N VAL A 5 -4.36 -10.23 -13.16
CA VAL A 5 -5.00 -10.49 -11.86
C VAL A 5 -3.98 -10.99 -10.84
N VAL A 6 -3.11 -11.92 -11.23
CA VAL A 6 -2.06 -12.47 -10.35
C VAL A 6 -1.07 -11.38 -9.95
N VAL A 7 -0.57 -10.62 -10.93
CA VAL A 7 0.36 -9.49 -10.67
C VAL A 7 -0.30 -8.45 -9.77
N ALA A 8 -1.57 -8.11 -10.02
CA ALA A 8 -2.32 -7.17 -9.20
C ALA A 8 -2.49 -7.67 -7.76
N ALA A 9 -2.83 -8.94 -7.56
CA ALA A 9 -2.96 -9.52 -6.22
C ALA A 9 -1.63 -9.45 -5.43
N VAL A 10 -0.50 -9.76 -6.09
CA VAL A 10 0.83 -9.68 -5.47
C VAL A 10 1.18 -8.23 -5.10
N LEU A 11 0.98 -7.28 -6.02
CA LEU A 11 1.30 -5.86 -5.76
C LEU A 11 0.37 -5.23 -4.72
N VAL A 12 -0.90 -5.62 -4.69
CA VAL A 12 -1.86 -5.22 -3.65
C VAL A 12 -1.34 -5.60 -2.26
N VAL A 13 -0.89 -6.85 -2.09
CA VAL A 13 -0.34 -7.31 -0.81
C VAL A 13 0.95 -6.57 -0.48
N ALA A 14 1.85 -6.39 -1.45
CA ALA A 14 3.09 -5.65 -1.26
C ALA A 14 2.83 -4.18 -0.83
N ALA A 15 1.88 -3.52 -1.49
CA ALA A 15 1.46 -2.16 -1.16
C ALA A 15 0.85 -2.07 0.25
N ALA A 16 0.00 -3.04 0.61
CA ALA A 16 -0.62 -3.14 1.91
C ALA A 16 0.41 -3.29 3.03
N VAL A 17 1.33 -4.26 2.87
CA VAL A 17 2.43 -4.52 3.81
C VAL A 17 3.32 -3.28 3.95
N ARG A 18 3.71 -2.66 2.83
CA ARG A 18 4.53 -1.44 2.86
C ARG A 18 3.85 -0.28 3.59
N GLY A 19 2.52 -0.18 3.45
CA GLY A 19 1.69 0.81 4.14
C GLY A 19 1.61 0.64 5.67
N VAL A 20 1.92 -0.54 6.21
CA VAL A 20 2.00 -0.77 7.68
C VAL A 20 3.09 0.07 8.32
N PHE A 21 4.20 0.27 7.61
CA PHE A 21 5.35 1.06 8.07
C PHE A 21 5.16 2.57 7.88
N SER A 22 3.93 3.02 7.62
CA SER A 22 3.58 4.44 7.62
C SER A 22 3.56 4.99 9.05
N PRO A 23 3.77 6.31 9.23
CA PRO A 23 3.58 6.94 10.54
C PRO A 23 2.18 6.65 11.13
N CYS A 24 1.15 6.57 10.28
CA CYS A 24 -0.21 6.21 10.70
C CYS A 24 -0.33 4.75 11.15
N GLY A 25 0.29 3.81 10.43
CA GLY A 25 0.27 2.39 10.77
C GLY A 25 1.03 2.10 12.07
N LEU A 26 2.21 2.70 12.25
CA LEU A 26 3.00 2.56 13.48
C LEU A 26 2.34 3.23 14.69
N SER A 27 1.72 4.40 14.50
CA SER A 27 0.91 5.03 15.54
C SER A 27 -0.28 4.15 15.92
N MET A 28 -1.00 3.60 14.94
CA MET A 28 -2.11 2.67 15.18
C MET A 28 -1.68 1.43 15.98
N ILE A 29 -0.55 0.80 15.63
CA ILE A 29 0.01 -0.36 16.36
C ILE A 29 0.32 0.00 17.82
N SER A 30 0.64 1.26 18.11
CA SER A 30 0.90 1.75 19.46
C SER A 30 -0.38 2.09 20.22
N ALA A 31 -1.41 2.58 19.52
CA ALA A 31 -2.63 3.07 20.13
C ALA A 31 -3.65 1.94 20.41
N ILE A 32 -3.73 0.96 19.52
CA ILE A 32 -4.65 -0.20 19.61
C ILE A 32 -3.83 -1.43 20.02
N THR A 33 -3.80 -1.71 21.33
CA THR A 33 -3.07 -2.84 21.92
C THR A 33 -3.93 -3.45 23.03
N PRO A 34 -3.65 -4.69 23.47
CA PRO A 34 -4.32 -5.26 24.63
C PRO A 34 -4.23 -4.40 25.90
N PHE A 35 -3.11 -3.75 26.17
CA PHE A 35 -2.98 -2.94 27.40
C PHE A 35 -3.73 -1.61 27.29
N SER A 36 -3.66 -0.94 26.14
CA SER A 36 -4.34 0.34 25.93
C SER A 36 -5.86 0.17 25.89
N GLU A 37 -6.35 -0.93 25.30
CA GLU A 37 -7.77 -1.24 25.30
C GLU A 37 -8.29 -1.61 26.69
N ARG A 38 -7.53 -2.39 27.48
CA ARG A 38 -7.90 -2.67 28.88
C ARG A 38 -7.98 -1.42 29.73
N ALA A 39 -7.04 -0.48 29.55
CA ALA A 39 -7.08 0.81 30.26
C ALA A 39 -8.34 1.63 29.92
N ARG A 40 -8.96 1.38 28.76
CA ARG A 40 -10.23 1.99 28.32
C ARG A 40 -11.47 1.13 28.65
N GLY A 41 -11.31 0.03 29.40
CA GLY A 41 -12.40 -0.92 29.68
C GLY A 41 -12.87 -1.73 28.46
N ASN A 42 -12.06 -1.82 27.40
CA ASN A 42 -12.40 -2.50 26.16
C ASN A 42 -11.68 -3.84 25.99
N ALA A 43 -12.35 -4.76 25.31
CA ALA A 43 -11.74 -6.02 24.87
C ALA A 43 -11.08 -5.83 23.51
N TYR A 44 -9.76 -6.01 23.46
CA TYR A 44 -8.94 -5.84 22.25
C TYR A 44 -9.45 -6.62 21.03
N GLY A 45 -9.91 -7.87 21.22
CA GLY A 45 -10.42 -8.69 20.11
C GLY A 45 -11.57 -8.03 19.35
N TRP A 46 -12.48 -7.37 20.07
CA TRP A 46 -13.58 -6.62 19.45
C TRP A 46 -13.09 -5.34 18.77
N THR A 47 -12.14 -4.62 19.36
CA THR A 47 -11.52 -3.45 18.73
C THR A 47 -10.83 -3.83 17.41
N ALA A 48 -10.05 -4.91 17.44
CA ALA A 48 -9.37 -5.44 16.25
C ALA A 48 -10.37 -5.90 15.18
N ALA A 49 -11.45 -6.59 15.55
CA ALA A 49 -12.49 -7.01 14.61
C ALA A 49 -13.16 -5.83 13.91
N TRP A 50 -13.56 -4.79 14.66
CA TRP A 50 -14.13 -3.57 14.07
C TRP A 50 -13.13 -2.82 13.20
N PHE A 51 -11.86 -2.79 13.60
CA PHE A 51 -10.79 -2.19 12.81
C PHE A 51 -10.60 -2.92 11.47
N VAL A 52 -10.53 -4.25 11.49
CA VAL A 52 -10.40 -5.07 10.27
C VAL A 52 -11.63 -4.90 9.38
N ALA A 53 -12.84 -4.93 9.95
CA ALA A 53 -14.08 -4.73 9.19
C ALA A 53 -14.11 -3.34 8.53
N GLY A 54 -13.72 -2.29 9.27
CA GLY A 54 -13.54 -0.95 8.72
C GLY A 54 -12.51 -0.92 7.59
N ALA A 55 -11.37 -1.58 7.76
CA ALA A 55 -10.32 -1.62 6.76
C ALA A 55 -10.74 -2.35 5.48
N VAL A 56 -11.48 -3.45 5.60
CA VAL A 56 -12.11 -4.10 4.44
C VAL A 56 -13.11 -3.15 3.76
N GLY A 57 -13.95 -2.45 4.54
CA GLY A 57 -14.87 -1.44 4.00
C GLY A 57 -14.16 -0.32 3.23
N GLY A 58 -13.06 0.22 3.79
CA GLY A 58 -12.23 1.21 3.11
C GLY A 58 -11.56 0.66 1.85
N GLY A 59 -11.09 -0.58 1.88
CA GLY A 59 -10.54 -1.27 0.72
C GLY A 59 -11.57 -1.51 -0.38
N LEU A 60 -12.81 -1.84 -0.01
CA LEU A 60 -13.94 -2.00 -0.94
C LEU A 60 -14.27 -0.68 -1.65
N LEU A 61 -14.17 0.48 -0.97
CA LEU A 61 -14.33 1.78 -1.64
C LEU A 61 -13.28 1.98 -2.74
N LEU A 62 -12.03 1.62 -2.46
CA LEU A 62 -10.94 1.68 -3.44
C LEU A 62 -11.15 0.69 -4.60
N GLY A 63 -11.56 -0.53 -4.29
CA GLY A 63 -11.95 -1.52 -5.27
C GLY A 63 -13.16 -1.09 -6.11
N GLY A 64 -14.09 -0.36 -5.50
CA GLY A 64 -15.25 0.24 -6.17
C GLY A 64 -14.85 1.31 -7.19
N LEU A 65 -13.82 2.13 -6.90
CA LEU A 65 -13.23 3.04 -7.89
C LEU A 65 -12.63 2.27 -9.07
N GLY A 66 -11.92 1.18 -8.80
CA GLY A 66 -11.44 0.28 -9.85
C GLY A 66 -12.59 -0.35 -10.64
N GLY A 67 -13.65 -0.78 -9.96
CA GLY A 67 -14.86 -1.34 -10.58
C GLY A 67 -15.58 -0.34 -11.49
N ALA A 68 -15.68 0.93 -11.07
CA ALA A 68 -16.21 2.00 -11.90
C ALA A 68 -15.34 2.21 -13.15
N GLY A 69 -14.01 2.20 -13.00
CA GLY A 69 -13.08 2.23 -14.14
C GLY A 69 -13.23 1.02 -15.07
N ALA A 70 -13.46 -0.17 -14.52
CA ALA A 70 -13.74 -1.38 -15.30
C ALA A 70 -15.05 -1.27 -16.10
N LEU A 71 -16.09 -0.64 -15.54
CA LEU A 71 -17.35 -0.38 -16.25
C LEU A 71 -17.17 0.65 -17.36
N LEU A 72 -16.44 1.74 -17.10
CA LEU A 72 -16.11 2.74 -18.11
C LEU A 72 -15.26 2.16 -19.24
N GLY A 73 -14.35 1.24 -18.93
CA GLY A 73 -13.53 0.54 -19.91
C GLY A 73 -14.34 -0.27 -20.92
N ARG A 74 -15.52 -0.76 -20.54
CA ARG A 74 -16.45 -1.45 -21.46
C ARG A 74 -17.13 -0.53 -22.48
N LEU A 75 -17.00 0.79 -22.30
CA LEU A 75 -17.45 1.76 -23.31
C LEU A 75 -16.42 1.91 -24.44
N VAL A 76 -15.23 1.34 -24.29
CA VAL A 76 -14.19 1.24 -25.31
C VAL A 76 -14.31 -0.12 -26.00
N ASP A 77 -14.05 -0.19 -27.31
CA ASP A 77 -14.18 -1.42 -28.09
C ASP A 77 -13.53 -2.64 -27.41
N ASP A 78 -14.29 -3.74 -27.33
CA ASP A 78 -13.91 -4.98 -26.62
C ASP A 78 -12.58 -5.57 -27.12
N GLU A 79 -12.25 -5.39 -28.41
CA GLU A 79 -10.97 -5.87 -28.97
C GLU A 79 -9.75 -5.17 -28.35
N THR A 80 -9.92 -3.91 -27.94
CA THR A 80 -8.86 -3.12 -27.28
C THR A 80 -8.83 -3.43 -25.78
N PHE A 81 -10.00 -3.59 -25.17
CA PHE A 81 -10.15 -3.76 -23.73
C PHE A 81 -10.07 -5.24 -23.31
N GLY A 82 -8.84 -5.74 -23.18
CA GLY A 82 -8.57 -7.13 -22.79
C GLY A 82 -7.35 -7.74 -23.47
N GLY A 83 -6.85 -7.08 -24.50
CA GLY A 83 -5.70 -7.49 -25.30
C GLY A 83 -4.35 -6.95 -24.82
N PRO A 84 -3.31 -7.06 -25.66
CA PRO A 84 -1.97 -6.54 -25.41
C PRO A 84 -1.88 -5.06 -24.97
N PRO A 85 -2.69 -4.12 -25.48
CA PRO A 85 -2.63 -2.71 -25.06
C PRO A 85 -2.88 -2.50 -23.57
N VAL A 86 -3.81 -3.25 -22.97
CA VAL A 86 -4.11 -3.18 -21.53
C VAL A 86 -2.92 -3.64 -20.69
N LEU A 87 -2.23 -4.71 -21.13
CA LEU A 87 -1.04 -5.21 -20.46
C LEU A 87 0.15 -4.25 -20.60
N ALA A 88 0.31 -3.62 -21.77
CA ALA A 88 1.30 -2.58 -21.99
C ALA A 88 1.04 -1.36 -21.07
N LEU A 89 -0.21 -0.89 -20.99
CA LEU A 89 -0.59 0.19 -20.07
C LEU A 89 -0.34 -0.19 -18.61
N ALA A 90 -0.71 -1.40 -18.20
CA ALA A 90 -0.45 -1.89 -16.85
C ALA A 90 1.07 -1.92 -16.54
N SER A 91 1.90 -2.34 -17.51
CA SER A 91 3.37 -2.29 -17.38
C SER A 91 3.88 -0.86 -17.21
N VAL A 92 3.40 0.09 -18.02
CA VAL A 92 3.75 1.51 -17.89
C VAL A 92 3.38 2.04 -16.51
N CYS A 93 2.18 1.72 -15.99
CA CYS A 93 1.78 2.12 -14.64
C CYS A 93 2.73 1.55 -13.56
N ALA A 94 3.20 0.30 -13.71
CA ALA A 94 4.20 -0.27 -12.80
C ALA A 94 5.55 0.45 -12.89
N LEU A 95 6.01 0.83 -14.08
CA LEU A 95 7.24 1.61 -14.26
C LEU A 95 7.13 3.02 -13.65
N VAL A 96 5.97 3.67 -13.80
CA VAL A 96 5.70 4.97 -13.16
C VAL A 96 5.72 4.84 -11.64
N ALA A 97 5.09 3.79 -11.09
CA ALA A 97 5.12 3.53 -9.66
C ALA A 97 6.54 3.21 -9.16
N LEU A 98 7.31 2.42 -9.93
CA LEU A 98 8.71 2.13 -9.64
C LEU A 98 9.55 3.41 -9.59
N ALA A 99 9.39 4.30 -10.59
CA ALA A 99 10.10 5.58 -10.63
C ALA A 99 9.75 6.47 -9.43
N ALA A 100 8.49 6.49 -8.99
CA ALA A 100 8.07 7.26 -7.83
C ALA A 100 8.62 6.70 -6.49
N ASP A 101 8.84 5.39 -6.41
CA ASP A 101 9.35 4.73 -5.20
C ASP A 101 10.88 4.72 -5.09
N LEU A 102 11.58 4.97 -6.19
CA LEU A 102 13.04 4.98 -6.22
C LEU A 102 13.62 6.27 -5.62
N PRO A 103 14.46 6.16 -4.56
CA PRO A 103 15.01 7.34 -3.87
C PRO A 103 16.01 8.08 -4.77
N GLY A 104 15.96 9.41 -4.78
CA GLY A 104 16.85 10.26 -5.58
C GLY A 104 16.28 10.71 -6.92
N LEU A 105 15.15 10.13 -7.34
CA LEU A 105 14.33 10.73 -8.40
C LEU A 105 13.51 11.89 -7.80
N ALA A 106 13.41 13.00 -8.54
CA ALA A 106 12.63 14.16 -8.14
C ALA A 106 11.11 13.95 -8.33
N PHE A 107 10.73 12.80 -8.87
CA PHE A 107 9.35 12.44 -9.14
C PHE A 107 8.73 11.75 -7.92
N ARG A 108 7.65 12.31 -7.40
CA ARG A 108 6.83 11.70 -6.35
C ARG A 108 5.36 11.90 -6.68
N LEU A 109 4.56 10.85 -6.49
CA LEU A 109 3.11 10.97 -6.57
C LEU A 109 2.56 11.76 -5.37
N PRO A 110 1.35 12.34 -5.48
CA PRO A 110 0.78 13.17 -4.43
C PRO A 110 0.78 12.48 -3.06
N LEU A 111 1.31 13.16 -2.05
CA LEU A 111 1.29 12.68 -0.67
C LEU A 111 0.16 13.37 0.08
N HIS A 112 -0.64 12.59 0.80
CA HIS A 112 -1.63 13.12 1.74
C HIS A 112 -1.20 12.81 3.18
N PRO A 113 -0.38 13.69 3.80
CA PRO A 113 0.06 13.50 5.18
C PRO A 113 -1.08 13.88 6.14
N ARG A 114 -2.09 13.02 6.26
CA ARG A 114 -3.13 13.14 7.29
C ARG A 114 -2.98 12.01 8.29
N GLN A 115 -2.85 12.38 9.57
CA GLN A 115 -3.01 11.44 10.66
C GLN A 115 -4.48 11.33 11.06
N VAL A 116 -4.79 10.18 11.61
CA VAL A 116 -6.08 9.88 12.22
C VAL A 116 -6.29 10.80 13.42
N ASN A 117 -7.51 11.31 13.63
CA ASN A 117 -7.80 12.20 14.75
C ASN A 117 -7.86 11.42 16.07
N GLU A 118 -6.84 11.56 16.92
CA GLU A 118 -6.70 10.86 18.20
C GLU A 118 -7.84 11.18 19.18
N ARG A 119 -8.48 12.35 19.06
CA ARG A 119 -9.63 12.74 19.91
C ARG A 119 -10.81 11.77 19.77
N TRP A 120 -10.90 11.06 18.65
CA TRP A 120 -11.94 10.05 18.44
C TRP A 120 -11.88 8.92 19.47
N MET A 121 -10.70 8.59 19.97
CA MET A 121 -10.54 7.54 20.98
C MET A 121 -11.14 7.94 22.34
N ALA A 122 -11.20 9.24 22.64
CA ALA A 122 -11.77 9.77 23.87
C ALA A 122 -13.27 10.07 23.73
N GLY A 123 -13.74 10.44 22.54
CA GLY A 123 -15.11 10.93 22.31
C GLY A 123 -16.10 9.89 21.76
N TYR A 124 -15.64 8.83 21.10
CA TYR A 124 -16.54 7.89 20.42
C TYR A 124 -16.52 6.48 21.02
N ARG A 125 -17.63 5.76 20.81
CA ARG A 125 -17.76 4.34 21.14
C ARG A 125 -16.73 3.51 20.38
N ARG A 126 -16.29 2.41 21.00
CA ARG A 126 -15.26 1.50 20.46
C ARG A 126 -15.40 1.18 18.98
N TRP A 127 -16.58 0.75 18.56
CA TRP A 127 -16.82 0.33 17.19
C TRP A 127 -16.71 1.49 16.19
N VAL A 128 -17.04 2.72 16.59
CA VAL A 128 -16.98 3.92 15.73
C VAL A 128 -15.53 4.28 15.45
N TYR A 129 -14.72 4.46 16.49
CA TYR A 129 -13.33 4.86 16.28
C TYR A 129 -12.55 3.72 15.60
N ALA A 130 -12.77 2.46 16.01
CA ALA A 130 -12.04 1.33 15.45
C ALA A 130 -12.37 1.12 13.97
N ALA A 131 -13.66 1.12 13.60
CA ALA A 131 -14.07 0.99 12.21
C ALA A 131 -13.68 2.21 11.37
N GLY A 132 -13.76 3.43 11.92
CA GLY A 132 -13.35 4.65 11.22
C GLY A 132 -11.85 4.68 10.94
N PHE A 133 -11.03 4.33 11.93
CA PHE A 133 -9.57 4.22 11.76
C PHE A 133 -9.23 3.10 10.78
N GLY A 134 -9.94 1.98 10.92
CA GLY A 134 -9.92 0.86 9.98
C GLY A 134 -10.16 1.34 8.56
N ALA A 135 -11.27 2.03 8.29
CA ALA A 135 -11.63 2.51 6.95
C ALA A 135 -10.62 3.50 6.36
N GLN A 136 -10.08 4.42 7.17
CA GLN A 136 -9.02 5.33 6.73
C GLN A 136 -7.77 4.54 6.32
N ILE A 137 -7.37 3.55 7.12
CA ILE A 137 -6.28 2.64 6.79
C ILE A 137 -6.66 1.75 5.57
N GLY A 138 -7.90 1.28 5.47
CA GLY A 138 -8.36 0.43 4.37
C GLY A 138 -8.26 1.10 3.01
N THR A 139 -8.59 2.39 2.93
CA THR A 139 -8.54 3.13 1.66
C THR A 139 -7.12 3.40 1.17
N GLY A 140 -6.10 3.46 2.04
CA GLY A 140 -4.73 3.80 1.63
C GLY A 140 -4.48 5.29 1.38
N PHE A 141 -5.48 6.00 0.88
CA PHE A 141 -5.42 7.42 0.47
C PHE A 141 -5.78 8.41 1.57
N ALA A 142 -6.52 7.99 2.60
CA ALA A 142 -6.80 8.83 3.77
C ALA A 142 -5.63 8.89 4.76
N THR A 143 -4.52 8.24 4.46
CA THR A 143 -3.32 8.12 5.31
C THR A 143 -2.07 8.34 4.47
N TYR A 144 -0.91 8.35 5.13
CA TYR A 144 0.38 8.47 4.44
C TYR A 144 0.60 7.33 3.42
N ILE A 145 0.82 7.70 2.16
CA ILE A 145 1.10 6.76 1.07
C ILE A 145 2.60 6.46 1.07
N MET A 146 2.96 5.22 1.45
CA MET A 146 4.37 4.80 1.57
C MET A 146 4.98 4.26 0.28
N THR A 147 4.14 4.00 -0.72
CA THR A 147 4.52 3.46 -2.02
C THR A 147 3.48 3.85 -3.07
N ALA A 148 3.95 4.16 -4.26
CA ALA A 148 3.12 4.38 -5.44
C ALA A 148 2.31 3.13 -5.84
N ALA A 149 2.71 1.93 -5.39
CA ALA A 149 1.94 0.71 -5.61
C ALA A 149 0.51 0.77 -5.04
N THR A 150 0.22 1.65 -4.06
CA THR A 150 -1.15 1.89 -3.58
C THR A 150 -2.08 2.43 -4.67
N TYR A 151 -1.56 3.23 -5.61
CA TYR A 151 -2.33 3.70 -6.78
C TYR A 151 -2.67 2.58 -7.76
N LEU A 152 -1.87 1.51 -7.77
CA LEU A 152 -2.11 0.38 -8.67
C LEU A 152 -3.31 -0.45 -8.25
N VAL A 153 -3.80 -0.35 -7.00
CA VAL A 153 -4.99 -1.09 -6.55
C VAL A 153 -6.24 -0.73 -7.37
N PRO A 154 -6.70 0.53 -7.45
CA PRO A 154 -7.83 0.89 -8.29
C PRO A 154 -7.48 0.82 -9.78
N VAL A 155 -6.26 1.17 -10.18
CA VAL A 155 -5.85 1.18 -11.60
C VAL A 155 -5.87 -0.24 -12.16
N TYR A 156 -5.21 -1.19 -11.51
CA TYR A 156 -5.22 -2.58 -11.98
C TYR A 156 -6.60 -3.21 -11.82
N GLY A 157 -7.36 -2.85 -10.77
CA GLY A 157 -8.78 -3.20 -10.66
C GLY A 157 -9.56 -2.81 -11.92
N ALA A 158 -9.41 -1.57 -12.39
CA ALA A 158 -10.04 -1.11 -13.62
C ALA A 158 -9.54 -1.86 -14.86
N LEU A 159 -8.23 -2.02 -15.01
CA LEU A 159 -7.61 -2.71 -16.15
C LEU A 159 -7.97 -4.20 -16.23
N THR A 160 -8.45 -4.82 -15.15
CA THR A 160 -8.98 -6.20 -15.20
C THR A 160 -10.32 -6.31 -15.94
N GLY A 161 -11.06 -5.21 -16.13
CA GLY A 161 -12.39 -5.19 -16.75
C GLY A 161 -13.50 -5.91 -15.97
N SER A 162 -13.21 -6.29 -14.72
CA SER A 162 -14.09 -7.10 -13.87
C SER A 162 -14.36 -6.41 -12.54
N VAL A 163 -15.59 -5.94 -12.34
CA VAL A 163 -16.03 -5.35 -11.07
C VAL A 163 -15.79 -6.29 -9.87
N PRO A 164 -16.15 -7.59 -9.92
CA PRO A 164 -15.84 -8.51 -8.83
C PRO A 164 -14.34 -8.61 -8.53
N THR A 165 -13.49 -8.60 -9.56
CA THR A 165 -12.03 -8.67 -9.40
C THR A 165 -11.49 -7.39 -8.76
N ALA A 166 -11.95 -6.22 -9.21
CA ALA A 166 -11.58 -4.94 -8.63
C ALA A 166 -11.98 -4.83 -7.14
N LEU A 167 -13.20 -5.27 -6.80
CA LEU A 167 -13.68 -5.35 -5.42
C LEU A 167 -12.85 -6.33 -4.58
N ALA A 168 -12.50 -7.50 -5.13
CA ALA A 168 -11.66 -8.49 -4.45
C ALA A 168 -10.24 -7.97 -4.18
N LEU A 169 -9.64 -7.26 -5.15
CA LEU A 169 -8.34 -6.60 -4.97
C LEU A 169 -8.41 -5.51 -3.89
N GLY A 170 -9.44 -4.67 -3.92
CA GLY A 170 -9.67 -3.66 -2.89
C GLY A 170 -9.90 -4.26 -1.50
N ALA A 171 -10.77 -5.27 -1.39
CA ALA A 171 -11.02 -5.98 -0.14
C ALA A 171 -9.76 -6.67 0.39
N GLY A 172 -8.97 -7.30 -0.48
CA GLY A 172 -7.69 -7.92 -0.14
C GLY A 172 -6.67 -6.90 0.37
N PHE A 173 -6.57 -5.74 -0.29
CA PHE A 173 -5.75 -4.62 0.17
C PHE A 173 -6.16 -4.16 1.58
N GLY A 174 -7.45 -3.90 1.76
CA GLY A 174 -8.02 -3.46 3.03
C GLY A 174 -7.84 -4.49 4.15
N ALA A 175 -8.07 -5.78 3.85
CA ALA A 175 -7.87 -6.87 4.80
C ALA A 175 -6.40 -7.02 5.21
N ALA A 176 -5.47 -6.97 4.25
CA ALA A 176 -4.04 -7.08 4.53
C ALA A 176 -3.54 -5.90 5.40
N ARG A 177 -3.98 -4.68 5.11
CA ARG A 177 -3.70 -3.50 5.96
C ARG A 177 -4.36 -3.62 7.33
N GLY A 178 -5.62 -4.06 7.37
CA GLY A 178 -6.40 -4.26 8.59
C GLY A 178 -5.75 -5.27 9.53
N ALA A 179 -5.25 -6.38 8.98
CA ALA A 179 -4.60 -7.45 9.74
C ALA A 179 -3.34 -6.99 10.47
N ALA A 180 -2.74 -5.86 10.08
CA ALA A 180 -1.59 -5.30 10.79
C ALA A 180 -1.89 -4.95 12.25
N VAL A 181 -3.15 -4.65 12.60
CA VAL A 181 -3.55 -4.44 14.00
C VAL A 181 -3.27 -5.69 14.85
N LEU A 182 -3.34 -6.88 14.25
CA LEU A 182 -3.11 -8.15 14.95
C LEU A 182 -1.65 -8.33 15.35
N LEU A 183 -0.71 -7.59 14.74
CA LEU A 183 0.70 -7.58 15.16
C LEU A 183 0.84 -7.07 16.60
N SER A 184 -0.06 -6.21 17.06
CA SER A 184 -0.06 -5.68 18.43
C SER A 184 -0.71 -6.62 19.45
N CYS A 185 -1.24 -7.78 19.06
CA CYS A 185 -1.97 -8.68 19.95
C CYS A 185 -1.13 -9.19 21.14
N ARG A 186 0.20 -9.19 21.02
CA ARG A 186 1.15 -9.58 22.09
C ARG A 186 1.76 -8.39 22.82
N ALA A 187 1.44 -7.15 22.43
CA ALA A 187 1.86 -5.94 23.13
C ALA A 187 1.00 -5.75 24.38
N THR A 188 1.24 -6.57 25.41
CA THR A 188 0.51 -6.53 26.68
C THR A 188 1.11 -5.57 27.71
N ASP A 189 2.30 -5.05 27.42
CA ASP A 189 3.07 -4.12 28.26
C ASP A 189 3.97 -3.24 27.37
N PRO A 190 4.46 -2.09 27.89
CA PRO A 190 5.31 -1.17 27.11
C PRO A 190 6.61 -1.78 26.59
N HIS A 191 7.20 -2.74 27.30
CA HIS A 191 8.43 -3.38 26.86
C HIS A 191 8.19 -4.26 25.62
N ARG A 192 7.10 -5.03 25.59
CA ARG A 192 6.71 -5.82 24.41
C ARG A 192 6.38 -4.93 23.22
N LEU A 193 5.72 -3.80 23.44
CA LEU A 193 5.45 -2.83 22.37
C LEU A 193 6.75 -2.26 21.76
N ARG A 194 7.71 -1.86 22.60
CA ARG A 194 9.03 -1.41 22.12
C ARG A 194 9.77 -2.49 21.32
N ARG A 195 9.72 -3.74 21.76
CA ARG A 195 10.29 -4.89 21.03
C ARG A 195 9.64 -5.08 19.65
N LEU A 196 8.31 -4.95 19.56
CA LEU A 196 7.59 -5.02 18.29
C LEU A 196 8.04 -3.90 17.35
N HIS A 197 8.11 -2.66 17.82
CA HIS A 197 8.59 -1.53 17.02
C HIS A 197 10.03 -1.69 16.54
N ALA A 198 10.92 -2.19 17.39
CA ALA A 198 12.30 -2.50 17.00
C ALA A 198 12.34 -3.55 15.90
N ALA A 199 11.54 -4.62 16.00
CA ALA A 199 11.45 -5.64 14.96
C ALA A 199 10.91 -5.09 13.63
N LEU A 200 9.90 -4.22 13.68
CA LEU A 200 9.36 -3.54 12.50
C LEU A 200 10.40 -2.58 11.88
N ALA A 201 11.15 -1.84 12.70
CA ALA A 201 12.21 -0.96 12.20
C ALA A 201 13.29 -1.74 11.42
N VAL A 202 13.67 -2.92 11.90
CA VAL A 202 14.61 -3.81 11.19
C VAL A 202 14.02 -4.32 9.86
N ALA A 203 12.71 -4.58 9.80
CA ALA A 203 12.04 -5.06 8.60
C ALA A 203 11.79 -3.96 7.56
N ALA A 204 11.71 -2.69 7.95
CA ALA A 204 11.27 -1.60 7.08
C ALA A 204 12.08 -1.49 5.76
N PRO A 205 13.44 -1.54 5.74
CA PRO A 205 14.21 -1.47 4.50
C PRO A 205 13.93 -2.64 3.55
N TRP A 206 13.64 -3.83 4.09
CA TRP A 206 13.32 -5.00 3.29
C TRP A 206 11.99 -4.86 2.58
N THR A 207 11.01 -4.22 3.22
CA THR A 207 9.71 -3.96 2.56
C THR A 207 9.86 -2.99 1.38
N VAL A 208 10.70 -1.97 1.50
CA VAL A 208 11.00 -1.05 0.40
C VAL A 208 11.63 -1.81 -0.77
N ARG A 209 12.67 -2.62 -0.51
CA ARG A 209 13.35 -3.42 -1.54
C ARG A 209 12.39 -4.40 -2.22
N ALA A 210 11.57 -5.11 -1.43
CA ALA A 210 10.59 -6.05 -1.94
C ALA A 210 9.58 -5.36 -2.87
N THR A 211 9.01 -4.21 -2.45
CA THR A 211 8.07 -3.46 -3.29
C THR A 211 8.71 -3.01 -4.60
N VAL A 212 9.93 -2.46 -4.57
CA VAL A 212 10.67 -2.04 -5.77
C VAL A 212 10.92 -3.22 -6.72
N VAL A 213 11.38 -4.36 -6.21
CA VAL A 213 11.62 -5.56 -7.02
C VAL A 213 10.31 -6.07 -7.63
N LEU A 214 9.23 -6.12 -6.86
CA LEU A 214 7.93 -6.58 -7.36
C LEU A 214 7.36 -5.64 -8.43
N LEU A 215 7.52 -4.32 -8.30
CA LEU A 215 7.13 -3.36 -9.34
C LEU A 215 7.93 -3.55 -10.63
N ALA A 216 9.25 -3.75 -10.54
CA ALA A 216 10.09 -4.03 -11.71
C ALA A 216 9.70 -5.36 -12.38
N LEU A 217 9.49 -6.44 -11.60
CA LEU A 217 9.05 -7.73 -12.12
C LEU A 217 7.67 -7.63 -12.78
N ALA A 218 6.72 -6.91 -12.16
CA ALA A 218 5.40 -6.67 -12.74
C ALA A 218 5.51 -5.97 -14.10
N ALA A 219 6.32 -4.91 -14.20
CA ALA A 219 6.54 -4.20 -15.46
C ALA A 219 7.08 -5.14 -16.55
N VAL A 220 8.11 -5.93 -16.24
CA VAL A 220 8.75 -6.86 -17.19
C VAL A 220 7.79 -7.96 -17.64
N LEU A 221 7.09 -8.61 -16.69
CA LEU A 221 6.16 -9.70 -17.01
C LEU A 221 4.98 -9.21 -17.84
N LEU A 222 4.41 -8.04 -17.51
CA LEU A 222 3.28 -7.48 -18.23
C LEU A 222 3.69 -7.00 -19.63
N ALA A 223 4.86 -6.36 -19.79
CA ALA A 223 5.39 -5.97 -21.10
C ALA A 223 5.73 -7.19 -21.95
N GLY A 224 6.29 -8.24 -21.34
CA GLY A 224 6.58 -9.51 -21.99
C GLY A 224 5.32 -10.21 -22.52
N ALA A 225 4.25 -10.20 -21.74
CA ALA A 225 2.96 -10.73 -22.17
C ALA A 225 2.28 -9.86 -23.25
N ALA A 226 2.56 -8.55 -23.29
CA ALA A 226 2.02 -7.64 -24.30
C ALA A 226 2.75 -7.72 -25.65
N ALA A 227 4.10 -7.78 -25.64
CA ALA A 227 4.92 -7.61 -26.84
C ALA A 227 6.07 -8.63 -26.96
N GLY A 228 5.98 -9.75 -26.25
CA GLY A 228 6.99 -10.81 -26.26
C GLY A 228 8.33 -10.38 -25.63
N VAL A 229 9.41 -11.06 -26.04
CA VAL A 229 10.76 -10.85 -25.47
C VAL A 229 11.25 -9.41 -25.61
N ALA A 230 10.92 -8.74 -26.73
CA ALA A 230 11.28 -7.34 -26.95
C ALA A 230 10.64 -6.41 -25.90
N GLY A 231 9.34 -6.60 -25.61
CA GLY A 231 8.65 -5.83 -24.57
C GLY A 231 9.28 -6.03 -23.18
N ALA A 232 9.57 -7.29 -22.82
CA ALA A 232 10.24 -7.61 -21.56
C ALA A 232 11.62 -6.96 -21.45
N ALA A 233 12.42 -7.02 -22.52
CA ALA A 233 13.77 -6.44 -22.56
C ALA A 233 13.74 -4.91 -22.40
N VAL A 234 12.81 -4.22 -23.08
CA VAL A 234 12.64 -2.77 -22.96
C VAL A 234 12.24 -2.37 -21.53
N ALA A 235 11.24 -3.06 -20.95
CA ALA A 235 10.83 -2.78 -19.57
C ALA A 235 11.95 -3.04 -18.55
N ALA A 236 12.73 -4.11 -18.74
CA ALA A 236 13.87 -4.42 -17.89
C ALA A 236 14.98 -3.36 -18.00
N LEU A 237 15.27 -2.90 -19.20
CA LEU A 237 16.23 -1.82 -19.43
C LEU A 237 15.78 -0.52 -18.76
N ILE A 238 14.50 -0.13 -18.91
CA ILE A 238 13.96 1.06 -18.25
C ILE A 238 14.08 0.94 -16.73
N ALA A 239 13.68 -0.20 -16.15
CA ALA A 239 13.80 -0.43 -14.71
C ALA A 239 15.26 -0.35 -14.23
N ALA A 240 16.21 -0.90 -14.99
CA ALA A 240 17.65 -0.83 -14.68
C ALA A 240 18.17 0.61 -14.77
N VAL A 241 17.78 1.38 -15.78
CA VAL A 241 18.15 2.80 -15.94
C VAL A 241 17.60 3.63 -14.78
N LEU A 242 16.33 3.44 -14.40
CA LEU A 242 15.72 4.11 -13.25
C LEU A 242 16.48 3.80 -11.96
N ALA A 243 16.83 2.52 -11.73
CA ALA A 243 17.61 2.11 -10.56
C ALA A 243 19.00 2.74 -10.56
N ALA A 244 19.72 2.74 -11.69
CA ALA A 244 21.04 3.37 -11.80
C ALA A 244 20.97 4.90 -11.58
N ALA A 245 19.98 5.57 -12.16
CA ALA A 245 19.74 7.01 -11.96
C ALA A 245 19.45 7.35 -10.49
N SER A 246 18.71 6.50 -9.79
CA SER A 246 18.42 6.64 -8.36
C SER A 246 19.69 6.57 -7.50
N MET A 247 20.65 5.71 -7.88
CA MET A 247 21.92 5.53 -7.16
C MET A 247 22.87 6.73 -7.36
N THR A 248 22.98 7.22 -8.60
CA THR A 248 23.88 8.36 -8.94
C THR A 248 23.46 9.68 -8.29
N ARG A 249 22.15 9.87 -8.03
CA ARG A 249 21.62 11.08 -7.41
C ARG A 249 21.66 11.08 -5.88
N ARG A 250 22.09 9.97 -5.24
CA ARG A 250 22.42 9.97 -3.80
C ARG A 250 23.75 10.71 -3.59
N ARG A 251 23.75 12.04 -3.74
CA ARG A 251 24.89 12.88 -3.36
C ARG A 251 24.98 13.02 -1.82
N PRO A 252 26.20 13.15 -1.27
CA PRO A 252 26.53 12.94 0.14
C PRO A 252 26.24 14.15 1.06
N SER A 253 25.10 14.84 0.92
CA SER A 253 24.76 15.98 1.79
C SER A 253 24.07 15.59 3.11
N ASP A 254 23.88 14.30 3.38
CA ASP A 254 23.27 13.80 4.64
C ASP A 254 24.31 13.59 5.77
N ARG A 255 25.54 14.10 5.60
CA ARG A 255 26.55 14.20 6.66
C ARG A 255 26.80 15.67 6.96
N THR A 256 25.87 16.31 7.68
CA THR A 256 26.08 17.42 8.63
C THR A 256 24.77 18.21 8.79
N GLU A 257 23.90 17.75 9.68
CA GLU A 257 23.16 18.70 10.51
C GLU A 257 23.41 18.31 11.97
N PRO A 258 23.97 19.20 12.80
CA PRO A 258 24.13 18.94 14.22
C PRO A 258 22.75 18.83 14.86
N GLU A 259 22.60 17.81 15.69
CA GLU A 259 21.47 17.55 16.57
C GLU A 259 21.09 18.84 17.34
N PRO A 260 19.86 19.39 17.21
CA PRO A 260 19.43 20.46 18.08
C PRO A 260 19.31 19.88 19.50
N ALA A 261 20.11 20.43 20.41
CA ALA A 261 20.12 20.08 21.82
C ALA A 261 18.70 20.11 22.39
N LEU A 262 18.31 18.98 22.99
CA LEU A 262 17.12 18.86 23.82
C LEU A 262 17.22 19.82 25.01
N VAL A 263 16.23 20.70 25.14
CA VAL A 263 15.88 21.41 26.38
C VAL A 263 14.43 21.07 26.70
#